data_AF-A0A2M6YQD4-F1
#
_entry.id   AF-A0A2M6YQD4-F1
#
_cell.length_a   1.000
_cell.length_b   1.000
_cell.length_c   1.000
_cell.angle_alpha   90.00
_cell.angle_beta   90.00
_cell.angle_gamma   90.00
#
_symmetry.space_group_name_H-M   'P 1'
#
loop_
_entity.id
_entity.type
_entity.pdbx_description
1 polymer ?
#
loop_
_entity_poly.entity_id
_entity_poly.type
_entity_poly.pdbx_seq_one_letter_code
_entity_poly.pdbx_strand_id
1 'polypeptide(L)'
;LPAFYLLLVYGISKFSVRKIQMILAIGIVVVNLVSVGVYYFNPYFHREDWRGAVHYIEEQGNEKSLALLPSETSHWPYDYYSQKKIPLLALARGFSLVKEKNLDNLFSTREKPEKIYYLYYLADLFDPQDLTPDWLEKQKFVKIREVSFNQIRIQEWEFYHE
;
A
#
# COMPACT_ATOMS: atom_id res chain seq x y z
N LEU A 1 -18.00 10.59 -15.69
CA LEU A 1 -17.65 12.01 -15.97
C LEU A 1 -18.51 12.69 -17.04
N PRO A 2 -18.78 12.10 -18.23
CA PRO A 2 -19.49 12.81 -19.30
C PRO A 2 -20.86 13.38 -18.88
N ALA A 3 -21.68 12.57 -18.19
CA ALA A 3 -22.97 13.01 -17.67
C ALA A 3 -22.87 14.16 -16.65
N PHE A 4 -21.81 14.20 -15.85
CA PHE A 4 -21.59 15.26 -14.86
C PHE A 4 -21.30 16.61 -15.53
N TYR A 5 -20.44 16.63 -16.56
CA TYR A 5 -20.22 17.87 -17.33
C TYR A 5 -21.47 18.31 -18.09
N LEU A 6 -22.27 17.38 -18.62
CA LEU A 6 -23.55 17.73 -19.25
C LEU A 6 -24.51 18.38 -18.25
N LEU A 7 -24.59 17.87 -17.02
CA LEU A 7 -25.38 18.48 -15.96
C LEU A 7 -24.87 19.86 -15.55
N LEU A 8 -23.54 20.04 -15.46
CA LEU A 8 -22.93 21.33 -15.17
C LEU A 8 -23.23 22.36 -16.28
N VAL A 9 -23.05 21.98 -17.54
CA VAL A 9 -23.37 22.82 -18.69
C VAL A 9 -24.87 23.15 -18.73
N TYR A 10 -25.73 22.16 -18.49
CA TYR A 10 -27.17 22.37 -18.41
C TYR A 10 -27.54 23.33 -17.28
N GLY A 11 -26.98 23.16 -16.08
CA GLY A 11 -27.20 24.06 -14.95
C GLY A 11 -26.75 25.48 -15.24
N ILE A 12 -25.57 25.65 -15.84
CA ILE A 12 -25.04 26.95 -16.26
C ILE A 12 -25.94 27.61 -17.30
N SER A 13 -26.50 26.85 -18.25
CA SER A 13 -27.36 27.38 -19.31
C SER A 13 -28.66 28.01 -18.78
N LYS A 14 -29.05 27.72 -17.53
CA LYS A 14 -30.26 28.28 -16.90
C LYS A 14 -30.09 29.71 -16.39
N PHE A 15 -28.87 30.20 -16.26
CA PHE A 15 -28.65 31.60 -15.86
C PHE A 15 -28.96 32.54 -17.02
N SER A 16 -29.70 33.62 -16.78
CA SER A 16 -30.10 34.58 -17.82
C SER A 16 -28.96 35.50 -18.31
N VAL A 17 -27.90 35.67 -17.51
CA VAL A 17 -26.79 36.59 -17.79
C VAL A 17 -25.60 35.84 -18.39
N ARG A 18 -25.26 36.13 -19.65
CA ARG A 18 -24.14 35.48 -20.38
C ARG A 18 -22.79 35.62 -19.67
N LYS A 19 -22.52 36.75 -19.02
CA LYS A 19 -21.28 36.96 -18.24
C LYS A 19 -21.16 35.97 -17.08
N ILE A 20 -22.27 35.71 -16.37
CA ILE A 20 -22.30 34.73 -15.27
C ILE A 20 -22.04 33.32 -15.83
N GLN A 21 -22.67 32.97 -16.94
CA GLN A 21 -22.44 31.68 -17.60
C GLN A 21 -20.96 31.47 -17.96
N MET A 22 -20.32 32.49 -18.54
CA MET A 22 -18.90 32.46 -18.89
C MET A 22 -18.01 32.32 -17.66
N ILE A 23 -18.26 33.09 -16.59
CA ILE A 23 -17.47 33.02 -15.35
C ILE A 23 -17.55 31.62 -14.75
N LEU A 24 -18.75 31.03 -14.68
CA LEU A 24 -18.95 29.67 -14.15
C LEU A 24 -18.26 28.62 -15.02
N ALA A 25 -18.38 28.72 -16.35
CA ALA A 25 -17.72 27.81 -17.27
C ALA A 25 -16.19 27.88 -17.16
N ILE A 26 -15.62 29.10 -17.14
CA ILE A 26 -14.19 29.33 -16.92
C ILE A 26 -13.78 28.77 -15.56
N GLY A 27 -14.55 29.02 -14.50
CA GLY A 27 -14.28 28.50 -13.17
C GLY A 27 -14.17 26.97 -13.14
N ILE A 28 -15.10 26.27 -13.81
CA ILE A 28 -15.04 24.80 -13.94
C ILE A 28 -13.75 24.38 -14.66
N VAL A 29 -13.43 25.01 -15.79
CA VAL A 29 -12.21 24.67 -16.54
C VAL A 29 -10.96 24.89 -15.68
N VAL A 30 -10.88 26.02 -14.98
CA VAL A 30 -9.75 26.34 -14.09
C VAL A 30 -9.63 25.30 -12.97
N VAL A 31 -10.73 24.97 -12.28
CA VAL A 31 -10.71 23.94 -11.24
C VAL A 31 -10.23 22.60 -11.80
N ASN A 32 -10.71 22.19 -12.98
CA ASN A 32 -10.27 20.94 -13.60
C ASN A 32 -8.78 20.96 -13.95
N LEU A 33 -8.27 22.06 -14.53
CA LEU A 33 -6.86 22.19 -14.86
C LEU A 33 -5.99 22.16 -13.61
N VAL A 34 -6.41 22.84 -12.53
CA VAL A 34 -5.71 22.80 -11.24
C VAL A 34 -5.75 21.40 -10.64
N SER A 35 -6.91 20.74 -10.61
CA SER A 35 -7.05 19.37 -10.08
C SER A 35 -6.20 18.37 -10.88
N VAL A 36 -6.18 18.49 -12.20
CA VAL A 36 -5.33 17.66 -13.08
C VAL A 36 -3.85 17.94 -12.79
N GLY A 37 -3.46 19.21 -12.66
CA GLY A 37 -2.10 19.57 -12.27
C GLY A 37 -1.70 18.97 -10.94
N VAL A 38 -2.54 19.11 -9.90
CA VAL A 38 -2.31 18.50 -8.60
C VAL A 38 -2.20 16.98 -8.70
N TYR A 39 -3.08 16.33 -9.46
CA TYR A 39 -3.06 14.87 -9.64
C TYR A 39 -1.77 14.38 -10.32
N TYR A 40 -1.30 15.06 -11.38
CA TYR A 40 -0.10 14.65 -12.11
C TYR A 40 1.20 15.00 -11.39
N PHE A 41 1.25 16.12 -10.67
CA PHE A 41 2.50 16.63 -10.09
C PHE A 41 2.66 16.35 -8.60
N ASN A 42 1.62 15.94 -7.88
CA ASN A 42 1.75 15.54 -6.48
C ASN A 42 1.94 14.01 -6.39
N PRO A 43 3.13 13.53 -5.97
CA PRO A 43 3.41 12.09 -5.85
C PRO A 43 2.42 11.34 -4.96
N TYR A 44 1.80 12.03 -3.99
CA TYR A 44 0.77 11.44 -3.13
C TYR A 44 -0.40 10.85 -3.92
N PHE A 45 -0.76 11.40 -5.09
CA PHE A 45 -1.85 10.88 -5.92
C PHE A 45 -1.39 9.87 -6.98
N HIS A 46 -0.08 9.59 -7.06
CA HIS A 46 0.42 8.56 -7.94
C HIS A 46 0.04 7.19 -7.40
N ARG A 47 -0.05 6.20 -8.29
CA ARG A 47 -0.33 4.82 -7.88
C ARG A 47 0.79 4.29 -7.00
N GLU A 48 0.43 3.42 -6.06
CA GLU A 48 1.35 2.69 -5.19
C GLU A 48 2.45 1.98 -6.01
N ASP A 49 3.70 2.10 -5.58
CA ASP A 49 4.85 1.56 -6.31
C ASP A 49 5.16 0.11 -5.90
N TRP A 50 4.21 -0.79 -6.16
CA TRP A 50 4.36 -2.21 -5.89
C TRP A 50 5.52 -2.84 -6.66
N ARG A 51 5.83 -2.31 -7.85
CA ARG A 51 6.94 -2.80 -8.65
C ARG A 51 8.27 -2.53 -7.96
N GLY A 52 8.48 -1.28 -7.50
CA GLY A 52 9.67 -0.91 -6.74
C GLY A 52 9.77 -1.66 -5.42
N ALA A 53 8.66 -1.77 -4.68
CA ALA A 53 8.58 -2.50 -3.42
C ALA A 53 8.99 -3.98 -3.55
N VAL A 54 8.45 -4.69 -4.54
CA VAL A 54 8.76 -6.11 -4.78
C VAL A 54 10.19 -6.29 -5.27
N HIS A 55 10.62 -5.44 -6.21
CA HIS A 55 11.98 -5.47 -6.72
C HIS A 55 13.00 -5.26 -5.60
N TYR A 56 12.74 -4.31 -4.70
CA TYR A 56 13.55 -4.06 -3.52
C TYR A 56 13.67 -5.29 -2.62
N ILE A 57 12.54 -5.93 -2.28
CA ILE A 57 12.52 -7.14 -1.45
C ILE A 57 13.35 -8.26 -2.10
N GLU A 58 13.19 -8.46 -3.41
CA GLU A 58 13.86 -9.54 -4.13
C GLU A 58 15.34 -9.28 -4.43
N GLU A 59 15.78 -8.03 -4.49
CA GLU A 59 17.19 -7.68 -4.65
C GLU A 59 17.96 -7.69 -3.33
N GLN A 60 17.31 -7.26 -2.24
CA GLN A 60 17.95 -7.19 -0.91
C GLN A 60 17.80 -8.51 -0.13
N GLY A 61 16.81 -9.33 -0.48
CA GLY A 61 16.54 -10.61 0.15
C GLY A 61 17.48 -11.72 -0.34
N ASN A 62 17.52 -12.79 0.45
CA ASN A 62 18.23 -14.03 0.15
C ASN A 62 17.30 -15.24 0.39
N GLU A 63 17.82 -16.46 0.21
CA GLU A 63 17.03 -17.71 0.38
C GLU A 63 16.46 -17.90 1.79
N LYS A 64 16.99 -17.21 2.80
CA LYS A 64 16.52 -17.22 4.19
C LYS A 64 15.69 -15.99 4.55
N SER A 65 15.22 -15.27 3.54
CA SER A 65 14.35 -14.11 3.71
C SER A 65 12.89 -14.45 3.47
N LEU A 66 12.00 -13.68 4.09
CA LEU A 66 10.56 -13.87 3.98
C LEU A 66 9.85 -12.52 3.87
N ALA A 67 8.90 -12.40 2.94
CA ALA A 67 7.97 -11.28 2.91
C ALA A 67 6.69 -11.61 3.70
N LEU A 68 6.24 -10.66 4.52
CA LEU A 68 5.00 -10.76 5.30
C LEU A 68 4.00 -9.67 4.89
N LEU A 69 2.74 -10.06 4.80
CA LEU A 69 1.62 -9.16 4.50
C LEU A 69 0.52 -9.32 5.58
N PRO A 70 -0.10 -8.23 6.07
CA PRO A 70 -1.14 -8.31 7.09
C PRO A 70 -2.33 -9.20 6.69
N SER A 71 -2.74 -9.16 5.43
CA SER A 71 -3.89 -9.91 4.92
C SER A 71 -3.69 -10.38 3.49
N GLU A 72 -4.23 -11.55 3.15
CA GLU A 72 -4.20 -12.10 1.79
C GLU A 72 -4.97 -11.24 0.79
N THR A 73 -5.83 -10.32 1.22
CA THR A 73 -6.61 -9.45 0.32
C THR A 73 -5.75 -8.59 -0.61
N SER A 74 -4.47 -8.38 -0.27
CA SER A 74 -3.54 -7.53 -1.00
C SER A 74 -2.31 -8.27 -1.52
N HIS A 75 -2.37 -9.60 -1.67
CA HIS A 75 -1.23 -10.38 -2.18
C HIS A 75 -0.99 -10.19 -3.69
N TRP A 76 -2.06 -9.88 -4.44
CA TRP A 76 -2.05 -9.86 -5.90
C TRP A 76 -1.00 -8.94 -6.55
N PRO A 77 -0.66 -7.74 -6.01
CA PRO A 77 0.36 -6.91 -6.64
C PRO A 77 1.75 -7.50 -6.45
N TYR A 78 2.02 -8.11 -5.29
CA TYR A 78 3.28 -8.80 -5.03
C TYR A 78 3.44 -9.96 -6.00
N ASP A 79 2.44 -10.82 -6.10
CA ASP A 79 2.44 -11.98 -7.01
C ASP A 79 2.61 -11.57 -8.48
N TYR A 80 2.06 -10.43 -8.88
CA TYR A 80 2.17 -9.93 -10.25
C TYR A 80 3.60 -9.48 -10.60
N TYR A 81 4.31 -8.83 -9.68
CA TYR A 81 5.66 -8.30 -9.93
C TYR A 81 6.79 -9.23 -9.49
N SER A 82 6.51 -10.23 -8.65
CA SER A 82 7.52 -11.11 -8.06
C SER A 82 8.09 -12.10 -9.08
N GLN A 83 9.41 -12.30 -9.02
CA GLN A 83 10.12 -13.38 -9.70
C GLN A 83 10.14 -14.67 -8.85
N LYS A 84 9.40 -14.70 -7.73
CA LYS A 84 9.33 -15.79 -6.76
C LYS A 84 10.67 -16.09 -6.08
N LYS A 85 11.55 -15.10 -5.96
CA LYS A 85 12.82 -15.24 -5.24
C LYS A 85 12.62 -15.27 -3.73
N ILE A 86 11.69 -14.45 -3.24
CA ILE A 86 11.37 -14.32 -1.83
C ILE A 86 9.91 -14.71 -1.64
N PRO A 87 9.60 -15.73 -0.81
CA PRO A 87 8.23 -16.14 -0.57
C PRO A 87 7.45 -15.05 0.16
N LEU A 88 6.18 -14.87 -0.22
CA LEU A 88 5.22 -14.03 0.49
C LEU A 88 4.32 -14.91 1.38
N LEU A 89 4.11 -14.48 2.63
CA LEU A 89 3.09 -15.04 3.49
C LEU A 89 2.13 -13.96 3.97
N ALA A 90 0.84 -14.19 3.77
CA ALA A 90 -0.21 -13.39 4.38
C ALA A 90 -0.59 -13.93 5.77
N LEU A 91 -0.75 -13.04 6.73
CA LEU A 91 -1.04 -13.39 8.13
C LEU A 91 -2.52 -13.71 8.35
N ALA A 92 -3.41 -12.85 7.85
CA ALA A 92 -4.85 -13.03 7.92
C ALA A 92 -5.45 -13.52 6.59
N ARG A 93 -6.55 -14.29 6.68
CA ARG A 93 -7.34 -14.73 5.53
C ARG A 93 -8.55 -13.81 5.31
N GLY A 94 -8.81 -13.49 4.05
CA GLY A 94 -9.83 -12.56 3.61
C GLY A 94 -9.78 -11.25 4.39
N PHE A 95 -10.96 -10.77 4.77
CA PHE A 95 -11.12 -9.53 5.53
C PHE A 95 -10.99 -9.72 7.06
N SER A 96 -10.33 -10.79 7.51
CA SER A 96 -10.10 -11.01 8.94
C SER A 96 -8.95 -10.16 9.46
N LEU A 97 -9.00 -9.81 10.74
CA LEU A 97 -7.86 -9.21 11.45
C LEU A 97 -6.78 -10.26 11.73
N VAL A 98 -5.53 -9.79 11.82
CA VAL A 98 -4.41 -10.53 12.39
C VAL A 98 -4.73 -10.85 13.85
N LYS A 99 -4.40 -12.08 14.27
CA LYS A 99 -4.56 -12.55 15.65
C LYS A 99 -3.28 -13.27 16.05
N GLU A 100 -3.00 -13.37 17.35
CA GLU A 100 -1.81 -14.08 17.87
C GLU A 100 -1.69 -15.51 17.31
N LYS A 101 -2.81 -16.24 17.21
CA LYS A 101 -2.82 -17.59 16.61
C LYS A 101 -2.31 -17.66 15.17
N ASN A 102 -2.42 -16.57 14.40
CA ASN A 102 -1.88 -16.50 13.03
C ASN A 102 -0.35 -16.44 13.05
N LEU A 103 0.21 -15.82 14.08
CA LEU A 103 1.65 -15.59 14.28
C LEU A 103 2.32 -16.80 14.95
N ASP A 104 1.68 -17.46 15.91
CA ASP A 104 2.25 -18.63 16.60
C ASP A 104 2.58 -19.79 15.66
N ASN A 105 1.81 -19.95 14.59
CA ASN A 105 2.00 -21.00 13.60
C ASN A 105 2.98 -20.62 12.48
N LEU A 106 3.55 -19.42 12.54
CA LEU A 106 4.25 -18.85 11.40
C LEU A 106 5.60 -19.52 11.13
N PHE A 107 6.25 -20.10 12.14
CA PHE A 107 7.49 -20.88 12.00
C PHE A 107 7.33 -22.35 12.39
N SER A 108 6.11 -22.84 12.64
CA SER A 108 5.91 -24.24 13.01
C SER A 108 6.13 -25.22 11.85
N THR A 109 6.00 -24.72 10.62
CA THR A 109 6.07 -25.53 9.39
C THR A 109 7.25 -25.19 8.49
N ARG A 110 8.13 -24.28 8.92
CA ARG A 110 9.28 -23.81 8.13
C ARG A 110 10.42 -23.39 9.02
N GLU A 111 11.62 -23.42 8.46
CA GLU A 111 12.80 -22.86 9.12
C GLU A 111 12.60 -21.37 9.39
N LYS A 112 13.13 -20.91 10.52
CA LYS A 112 13.06 -19.52 10.93
C LYS A 112 13.90 -18.68 9.97
N PRO A 113 13.33 -17.64 9.32
CA PRO A 113 14.09 -16.79 8.41
C PRO A 113 15.10 -15.94 9.18
N GLU A 114 16.21 -15.62 8.53
CA GLU A 114 17.19 -14.66 9.04
C GLU A 114 16.69 -13.22 8.85
N LYS A 115 15.88 -12.99 7.81
CA LYS A 115 15.37 -11.67 7.45
C LYS A 115 13.88 -11.68 7.09
N ILE A 116 13.15 -10.66 7.56
CA ILE A 116 11.73 -10.47 7.30
C ILE A 116 11.50 -9.09 6.70
N TYR A 117 10.80 -9.06 5.58
CA TYR A 117 10.27 -7.86 4.95
C TYR A 117 8.78 -7.77 5.27
N TYR A 118 8.42 -7.01 6.29
CA TYR A 118 7.02 -6.79 6.62
C TYR A 118 6.47 -5.64 5.76
N LEU A 119 5.62 -5.98 4.80
CA LEU A 119 4.89 -5.00 4.00
C LEU A 119 3.77 -4.44 4.86
N TYR A 120 3.98 -3.26 5.43
CA TYR A 120 3.01 -2.52 6.27
C TYR A 120 1.91 -1.89 5.40
N TYR A 121 1.33 -2.68 4.49
CA TYR A 121 0.27 -2.29 3.56
C TYR A 121 -1.09 -2.65 4.15
N LEU A 122 -1.94 -1.63 4.36
CA LEU A 122 -3.24 -1.77 5.03
C LEU A 122 -3.13 -2.39 6.44
N ALA A 123 -1.97 -2.29 7.09
CA ALA A 123 -1.79 -2.79 8.46
C ALA A 123 -2.75 -2.09 9.44
N ASP A 124 -2.99 -0.79 9.32
CA ASP A 124 -3.99 -0.08 10.14
C ASP A 124 -5.41 -0.69 10.03
N LEU A 125 -5.71 -1.41 8.94
CA LEU A 125 -6.98 -2.09 8.74
C LEU A 125 -6.98 -3.53 9.26
N PHE A 126 -5.87 -4.26 9.06
CA PHE A 126 -5.80 -5.70 9.34
C PHE A 126 -5.06 -6.07 10.63
N ASP A 127 -4.13 -5.24 11.06
CA ASP A 127 -3.35 -5.35 12.30
C ASP A 127 -3.36 -4.03 13.11
N PRO A 128 -4.54 -3.50 13.48
CA PRO A 128 -4.67 -2.20 14.15
C PRO A 128 -4.07 -2.14 15.56
N GLN A 129 -3.66 -3.28 16.12
CA GLN A 129 -3.01 -3.37 17.43
C GLN A 129 -1.50 -3.61 17.32
N ASP A 130 -0.92 -3.55 16.12
CA ASP A 130 0.50 -3.81 15.88
C ASP A 130 0.98 -5.15 16.45
N LEU A 131 0.14 -6.20 16.35
CA LEU A 131 0.48 -7.54 16.85
C LEU A 131 1.68 -8.13 16.11
N THR A 132 1.84 -7.81 14.82
CA THR A 132 2.93 -8.36 13.99
C THR A 132 4.29 -7.79 14.40
N PRO A 133 4.52 -6.45 14.47
CA PRO A 133 5.75 -5.90 15.01
C PRO A 133 6.07 -6.40 16.42
N ASP A 134 5.09 -6.38 17.34
CA ASP A 134 5.27 -6.84 18.72
C ASP A 134 5.71 -8.29 18.80
N TRP A 135 5.14 -9.14 17.94
CA TRP A 135 5.51 -10.55 17.86
C TRP A 135 6.91 -10.73 17.27
N LEU A 136 7.30 -9.97 16.25
CA LEU A 136 8.65 -10.04 15.66
C LEU A 136 9.72 -9.72 16.71
N GLU A 137 9.50 -8.68 17.52
CA GLU A 137 10.39 -8.32 18.62
C GLU A 137 10.49 -9.45 19.67
N LYS A 138 9.35 -10.03 20.07
CA LYS A 138 9.33 -11.21 20.98
C LYS A 138 10.08 -12.41 20.41
N GLN A 139 10.13 -12.54 19.08
CA GLN A 139 10.89 -13.57 18.38
C GLN A 139 12.38 -13.21 18.18
N LYS A 140 12.89 -12.17 18.84
CA LYS A 140 14.27 -11.66 18.71
C LYS A 140 14.61 -11.12 17.31
N PHE A 141 13.63 -10.69 16.53
CA PHE A 141 13.90 -9.87 15.37
C PHE A 141 14.05 -8.40 15.80
N VAL A 142 14.97 -7.70 15.15
CA VAL A 142 15.19 -6.27 15.36
C VAL A 142 14.87 -5.53 14.07
N LYS A 143 14.07 -4.46 14.16
CA LYS A 143 13.80 -3.59 13.03
C LYS A 143 15.07 -2.83 12.65
N ILE A 144 15.60 -3.12 11.47
CA ILE A 144 16.83 -2.49 10.95
C ILE A 144 16.51 -1.14 10.32
N ARG A 145 15.45 -1.08 9.51
CA ARG A 145 15.02 0.14 8.83
C ARG A 145 13.59 0.04 8.30
N GLU A 146 13.08 1.17 7.83
CA GLU A 146 11.83 1.27 7.08
C GLU A 146 12.08 2.03 5.78
N VAL A 147 11.56 1.49 4.67
CA VAL A 147 11.65 2.09 3.34
C VAL A 147 10.25 2.24 2.77
N SER A 148 9.99 3.31 2.03
CA SER A 148 8.67 3.61 1.47
C SER A 148 8.71 3.71 -0.06
N PHE A 149 7.78 3.02 -0.72
CA PHE A 149 7.59 2.97 -2.17
C PHE A 149 6.20 3.50 -2.51
N ASN A 150 6.06 4.82 -2.47
CA ASN A 150 4.80 5.55 -2.65
C ASN A 150 3.60 4.89 -1.94
N GLN A 151 3.44 5.17 -0.65
CA GLN A 151 2.42 4.62 0.26
C GLN A 151 2.58 3.14 0.63
N ILE A 152 3.50 2.39 0.00
CA ILE A 152 3.87 1.05 0.46
C ILE A 152 5.06 1.16 1.40
N ARG A 153 4.83 0.96 2.69
CA ARG A 153 5.90 0.91 3.70
C ARG A 153 6.39 -0.52 3.86
N ILE A 154 7.70 -0.72 3.79
CA ILE A 154 8.35 -1.99 4.08
C ILE A 154 9.23 -1.81 5.30
N GLN A 155 8.99 -2.63 6.31
CA GLN A 155 9.85 -2.72 7.48
C GLN A 155 10.78 -3.92 7.32
N GLU A 156 12.08 -3.67 7.47
CA GLU A 156 13.09 -4.72 7.46
C GLU A 156 13.43 -5.15 8.88
N TRP A 157 13.36 -6.45 9.10
CA TRP A 157 13.60 -7.08 10.37
C TRP A 157 14.65 -8.16 10.19
N GLU A 158 15.66 -8.19 11.05
CA GLU A 158 16.71 -9.22 11.01
C GLU A 158 16.78 -9.94 12.35
N PHE A 159 17.03 -11.24 12.29
CA PHE A 159 17.13 -12.08 13.47
C PHE A 159 18.44 -11.79 14.21
N TYR A 160 18.34 -11.44 15.48
CA TYR A 160 19.50 -11.15 16.32
C TYR A 160 20.06 -12.45 16.92
N HIS A 161 21.27 -12.83 16.50
CA HIS A 161 22.05 -13.88 17.14
C HIS A 161 22.84 -13.29 18.31
N GLU A 162 22.43 -13.61 19.54
CA GLU A 162 23.23 -13.38 20.75
C GLU A 162 24.49 -14.26 20.76
#